data_AF-A0A3N4RCL8-F1
#
_entry.id   AF-A0A3N4RCL8-F1
#
_cell.length_a   1.000
_cell.length_b   1.000
_cell.length_c   1.000
_cell.angle_alpha   90.00
_cell.angle_beta   90.00
_cell.angle_gamma   90.00
#
_symmetry.space_group_name_H-M   'P 1'
#
loop_
_entity.id
_entity.type
_entity.pdbx_description
1 polymer ?
#
loop_
_entity_poly.entity_id
_entity_poly.type
_entity_poly.pdbx_seq_one_letter_code
_entity_poly.pdbx_strand_id
1 'polypeptide(L)'
;MTEPQHPHDRPHDRPDGGPNDRPTEHPHQHVVVTTTHEDEAAARALATALVRERLAACAQVHPIRSVYWWGGEVQDAPEWRVDLKTRAALADRLVARIGELHGYDTPEAIAVPVTTGAPDYLAWLDAETADAPGATPAETPAETPAETPAETPADAPGTA
;
A
#
# COMPACT_ATOMS: atom_id res chain seq x y z
N MET A 1 12.95 11.97 -30.29
CA MET A 1 13.56 12.35 -29.00
C MET A 1 13.33 11.15 -28.11
N THR A 2 14.37 10.40 -27.78
CA THR A 2 14.25 9.14 -27.04
C THR A 2 14.19 9.51 -25.55
N GLU A 3 13.09 9.18 -24.89
CA GLU A 3 12.96 9.28 -23.43
C GLU A 3 14.09 8.46 -22.78
N PRO A 4 14.78 8.97 -21.75
CA PRO A 4 15.79 8.21 -21.04
C PRO A 4 15.09 7.04 -20.34
N GLN A 5 15.40 5.81 -20.76
CA GLN A 5 14.87 4.58 -20.18
C GLN A 5 15.48 4.39 -18.79
N HIS A 6 14.66 4.35 -17.75
CA HIS A 6 15.12 4.22 -16.36
C HIS A 6 15.60 2.75 -16.12
N PRO A 7 16.54 2.48 -15.19
CA PRO A 7 17.11 1.13 -15.01
C PRO A 7 16.06 0.09 -14.62
N HIS A 8 14.91 0.56 -14.13
CA HIS A 8 13.79 -0.26 -13.74
C HIS A 8 12.75 -0.48 -14.86
N ASP A 9 12.92 0.04 -16.09
CA ASP A 9 11.92 -0.06 -17.18
C ASP A 9 12.25 -1.12 -18.25
N ARG A 10 13.08 -2.13 -17.92
CA ARG A 10 13.38 -3.22 -18.89
C ARG A 10 12.38 -4.36 -18.75
N PRO A 11 11.70 -4.77 -19.85
CA PRO A 11 10.85 -5.95 -19.84
C PRO A 11 11.68 -7.20 -19.55
N HIS A 12 11.41 -7.82 -18.40
CA HIS A 12 11.92 -9.14 -18.06
C HIS A 12 11.00 -10.20 -18.66
N ASP A 13 11.56 -11.07 -19.49
CA ASP A 13 10.92 -12.34 -19.85
C ASP A 13 10.91 -13.21 -18.59
N ARG A 14 9.78 -13.25 -17.86
CA ARG A 14 9.63 -14.05 -16.63
C ARG A 14 9.48 -15.52 -17.02
N PRO A 15 10.41 -16.43 -16.65
CA PRO A 15 10.10 -17.84 -16.68
C PRO A 15 9.07 -18.14 -15.57
N ASP A 16 8.06 -18.92 -15.94
CA ASP A 16 6.96 -19.37 -15.09
C ASP A 16 7.51 -20.07 -13.83
N GLY A 17 7.44 -19.38 -12.69
CA GLY A 17 7.92 -19.85 -11.39
C GLY A 17 6.91 -19.43 -10.33
N GLY A 18 6.09 -20.39 -9.89
CA GLY A 18 5.02 -20.18 -8.91
C GLY A 18 5.51 -19.55 -7.59
N PRO A 19 4.59 -19.02 -6.77
CA PRO A 19 4.94 -18.27 -5.57
C PRO A 19 5.72 -19.14 -4.60
N ASN A 20 6.84 -18.61 -4.10
CA ASN A 20 7.60 -19.20 -3.01
C ASN A 20 6.79 -19.00 -1.72
N ASP A 21 5.78 -19.85 -1.52
CA ASP A 21 4.77 -19.76 -0.45
C ASP A 21 5.29 -20.26 0.91
N ARG A 22 6.60 -20.08 1.17
CA ARG A 22 7.18 -20.33 2.48
C ARG A 22 7.09 -19.04 3.29
N PRO A 23 6.40 -19.04 4.45
CA PRO A 23 6.41 -17.89 5.33
C PRO A 23 7.85 -17.54 5.68
N THR A 24 8.30 -16.36 5.25
CA THR A 24 9.61 -15.86 5.64
C THR A 24 9.55 -15.63 7.15
N GLU A 25 10.35 -16.35 7.94
CA GLU A 25 10.43 -16.09 9.37
C GLU A 25 11.18 -14.77 9.59
N HIS A 26 10.53 -13.82 10.25
CA HIS A 26 11.12 -12.52 10.54
C HIS A 26 11.58 -12.50 12.00
N PRO A 27 12.90 -12.53 12.30
CA PRO A 27 13.40 -12.56 13.68
C PRO A 27 13.12 -11.27 14.46
N HIS A 28 12.67 -10.21 13.76
CA HIS A 28 12.33 -8.91 14.34
C HIS A 28 10.83 -8.67 14.25
N GLN A 29 10.27 -7.92 15.21
CA GLN A 29 8.84 -7.60 15.23
C GLN A 29 8.48 -6.44 14.28
N HIS A 30 9.43 -5.53 14.03
CA HIS A 30 9.24 -4.32 13.23
C HIS A 30 10.37 -4.15 12.22
N VAL A 31 10.05 -3.51 11.10
CA VAL A 31 11.00 -3.22 10.02
C VAL A 31 10.77 -1.82 9.46
N VAL A 32 11.81 -1.28 8.83
CA VAL A 32 11.70 -0.16 7.90
C VAL A 32 11.86 -0.71 6.49
N VAL A 33 10.83 -0.59 5.66
CA VAL A 33 10.92 -0.90 4.22
C VAL A 33 11.29 0.37 3.47
N THR A 34 12.35 0.30 2.67
CA THR A 34 12.86 1.42 1.87
C THR A 34 12.63 1.15 0.38
N THR A 35 12.15 2.16 -0.34
CA THR A 35 12.06 2.24 -1.81
C THR A 35 12.51 3.62 -2.28
N THR A 36 12.80 3.79 -3.56
CA THR A 36 13.16 5.07 -4.17
C THR A 36 12.35 5.33 -5.44
N HIS A 37 11.93 6.57 -5.67
CA HIS A 37 11.16 6.97 -6.85
C HIS A 37 11.73 8.27 -7.44
N GLU A 38 11.75 8.44 -8.77
CA GLU A 38 12.32 9.64 -9.41
C GLU A 38 11.50 10.92 -9.15
N ASP A 39 10.18 10.79 -9.12
CA ASP A 39 9.23 11.89 -8.89
C ASP A 39 8.76 12.01 -7.42
N GLU A 40 8.74 13.25 -6.90
CA GLU A 40 8.31 13.55 -5.51
C GLU A 40 6.83 13.25 -5.28
N ALA A 41 5.97 13.65 -6.24
CA ALA A 41 4.53 13.55 -6.08
C ALA A 41 4.10 12.08 -6.08
N ALA A 42 4.69 11.26 -6.96
CA ALA A 42 4.51 9.83 -7.00
C ALA A 42 5.05 9.14 -5.73
N ALA A 43 6.23 9.52 -5.24
CA ALA A 43 6.76 9.03 -3.96
C ALA A 43 5.80 9.31 -2.79
N ARG A 44 5.25 10.52 -2.72
CA ARG A 44 4.26 10.92 -1.71
C ARG A 44 2.93 10.19 -1.88
N ALA A 45 2.49 9.97 -3.12
CA ALA A 45 1.27 9.24 -3.41
C ALA A 45 1.38 7.76 -2.97
N LEU A 46 2.51 7.12 -3.30
CA LEU A 46 2.85 5.76 -2.88
C LEU A 46 2.87 5.66 -1.35
N ALA A 47 3.60 6.55 -0.68
CA ALA A 47 3.64 6.63 0.79
C ALA A 47 2.22 6.77 1.39
N THR A 48 1.40 7.66 0.82
CA THR A 48 0.03 7.91 1.30
C THR A 48 -0.87 6.69 1.12
N ALA A 49 -0.78 6.00 -0.02
CA ALA A 49 -1.57 4.81 -0.31
C ALA A 49 -1.23 3.69 0.69
N LEU A 50 0.05 3.39 0.88
CA LEU A 50 0.51 2.31 1.76
C LEU A 50 0.16 2.55 3.23
N VAL A 51 0.16 3.82 3.67
CA VAL A 51 -0.32 4.19 5.01
C VAL A 51 -1.84 4.07 5.13
N ARG A 52 -2.61 4.51 4.12
CA ARG A 52 -4.08 4.37 4.11
C ARG A 52 -4.53 2.91 4.10
N GLU A 53 -3.79 2.06 3.41
CA GLU A 53 -4.03 0.60 3.35
C GLU A 53 -3.56 -0.12 4.62
N ARG A 54 -3.00 0.61 5.60
CA ARG A 54 -2.46 0.08 6.86
C ARG A 54 -1.35 -0.97 6.68
N LEU A 55 -0.68 -0.95 5.53
CA LEU A 55 0.52 -1.76 5.29
C LEU A 55 1.77 -1.14 5.93
N ALA A 56 1.74 0.17 6.20
CA ALA A 56 2.71 0.88 7.01
C ALA A 56 2.00 1.86 7.96
N ALA A 57 2.51 2.03 9.18
CA ALA A 57 1.96 3.03 10.11
C ALA A 57 2.43 4.44 9.76
N CYS A 58 3.67 4.56 9.27
CA CYS A 58 4.34 5.82 9.02
C CYS A 58 5.20 5.74 7.77
N ALA A 59 5.27 6.82 7.01
CA ALA A 59 6.17 6.99 5.89
C ALA A 59 6.94 8.31 6.00
N GLN A 60 8.18 8.33 5.57
CA GLN A 60 8.99 9.55 5.40
C GLN A 60 9.48 9.62 3.96
N VAL A 61 9.38 10.79 3.34
CA VAL A 61 9.79 11.04 1.95
C VAL A 61 10.83 12.16 1.96
N HIS A 62 12.00 11.94 1.37
CA HIS A 62 13.08 12.92 1.34
C HIS A 62 13.94 12.80 0.07
N PRO A 63 14.52 13.92 -0.41
CA PRO A 63 15.33 13.91 -1.62
C PRO A 63 16.71 13.29 -1.35
N ILE A 64 17.20 12.51 -2.31
CA ILE A 64 18.50 11.82 -2.28
C ILE A 64 19.18 11.90 -3.67
N ARG A 65 20.42 11.39 -3.73
CA ARG A 65 21.07 11.01 -4.99
C ARG A 65 21.39 9.52 -4.94
N SER A 66 21.04 8.82 -6.01
CA SER A 66 21.32 7.40 -6.20
C SER A 66 22.45 7.23 -7.19
N VAL A 67 23.49 6.51 -6.78
CA VAL A 67 24.66 6.19 -7.61
C VAL A 67 24.72 4.69 -7.79
N TYR A 68 24.63 4.22 -9.03
CA TYR A 68 24.52 2.79 -9.34
C TYR A 68 25.17 2.46 -10.68
N TRP A 69 25.40 1.17 -10.95
CA TRP A 69 25.94 0.70 -12.22
C TRP A 69 24.81 0.32 -13.17
N TRP A 70 24.74 0.94 -14.34
CA TRP A 70 23.76 0.60 -15.36
C TRP A 70 24.26 0.92 -16.76
N GLY A 71 23.89 0.10 -17.75
CA GLY A 71 24.30 0.33 -19.14
C GLY A 71 25.81 0.23 -19.39
N GLY A 72 26.59 -0.31 -18.44
CA GLY A 72 28.06 -0.38 -18.55
C GLY A 72 28.79 0.86 -18.01
N GLU A 73 28.09 1.75 -17.32
CA GLU A 73 28.67 2.96 -16.73
C GLU A 73 28.06 3.25 -15.34
N VAL A 74 28.69 4.18 -14.61
CA VAL A 74 28.16 4.69 -13.33
C VAL A 74 27.12 5.76 -13.64
N GLN A 75 25.91 5.56 -13.12
CA GLN A 75 24.82 6.53 -13.14
C GLN A 75 24.80 7.31 -11.83
N ASP A 76 24.31 8.55 -11.88
CA ASP A 76 24.10 9.41 -10.72
C ASP A 76 22.83 10.25 -10.92
N ALA A 77 21.73 9.82 -10.29
CA ALA A 77 20.39 10.36 -10.50
C ALA A 77 19.79 10.96 -9.21
N PRO A 78 19.07 12.09 -9.29
CA PRO A 78 18.25 12.56 -8.19
C PRO A 78 17.03 11.65 -8.02
N GLU A 79 16.72 11.27 -6.78
CA GLU A 79 15.57 10.43 -6.45
C GLU A 79 14.95 10.86 -5.12
N TRP A 80 13.80 10.29 -4.80
CA TRP A 80 13.09 10.44 -3.54
C TRP A 80 13.04 9.12 -2.82
N ARG A 81 13.68 9.06 -1.66
CA ARG A 81 13.63 7.89 -0.78
C ARG A 81 12.37 7.91 0.05
N VAL A 82 11.70 6.75 0.10
CA VAL A 82 10.53 6.50 0.94
C VAL A 82 10.86 5.43 1.96
N ASP A 83 10.83 5.81 3.25
CA ASP A 83 11.02 4.88 4.37
C ASP A 83 9.69 4.61 5.07
N LEU A 84 9.19 3.38 4.97
CA LEU A 84 7.92 2.90 5.50
C LEU A 84 8.15 2.05 6.76
N LYS A 85 7.49 2.39 7.88
CA LYS A 85 7.66 1.69 9.16
C LYS A 85 6.46 0.79 9.39
N THR A 86 6.71 -0.49 9.60
CA THR A 86 5.64 -1.50 9.72
C THR A 86 6.06 -2.69 10.57
N ARG A 87 5.09 -3.57 10.86
CA ARG A 87 5.35 -4.88 11.46
C ARG A 87 6.06 -5.76 10.45
N ALA A 88 7.01 -6.55 10.92
CA ALA A 88 7.77 -7.45 10.07
C ALA A 88 6.86 -8.45 9.34
N ALA A 89 5.78 -8.91 9.97
CA ALA A 89 4.77 -9.79 9.34
C ALA A 89 4.04 -9.18 8.13
N LEU A 90 4.14 -7.86 7.91
CA LEU A 90 3.58 -7.18 6.74
C LEU A 90 4.61 -6.88 5.66
N ALA A 91 5.89 -7.16 5.88
CA ALA A 91 6.96 -6.77 4.96
C ALA A 91 6.74 -7.35 3.55
N ASP A 92 6.45 -8.64 3.43
CA ASP A 92 6.24 -9.29 2.13
C ASP A 92 5.03 -8.70 1.39
N ARG A 93 3.93 -8.43 2.10
CA ARG A 93 2.73 -7.77 1.54
C ARG A 93 3.03 -6.33 1.11
N LEU A 94 3.79 -5.60 1.92
CA LEU A 94 4.19 -4.22 1.63
C LEU A 94 5.11 -4.17 0.40
N VAL A 95 6.10 -5.06 0.30
CA VAL A 95 7.00 -5.17 -0.87
C VAL A 95 6.23 -5.48 -2.14
N ALA A 96 5.31 -6.46 -2.09
CA ALA A 96 4.46 -6.78 -3.23
C ALA A 96 3.61 -5.57 -3.66
N ARG A 97 3.01 -4.87 -2.69
CA ARG A 97 2.17 -3.70 -2.96
C ARG A 97 2.95 -2.51 -3.51
N ILE A 98 4.19 -2.31 -3.06
CA ILE A 98 5.10 -1.33 -3.66
C ILE A 98 5.26 -1.66 -5.14
N GLY A 99 5.58 -2.91 -5.49
CA GLY A 99 5.72 -3.36 -6.88
C GLY A 99 4.49 -3.05 -7.76
N GLU A 100 3.28 -3.18 -7.22
CA GLU A 100 2.04 -2.85 -7.94
C GLU A 100 1.83 -1.35 -8.18
N LEU A 101 2.39 -0.49 -7.33
CA LEU A 101 2.16 0.96 -7.34
C LEU A 101 3.31 1.78 -7.95
N HIS A 102 4.53 1.23 -7.98
CA HIS A 102 5.75 2.01 -8.22
C HIS A 102 6.01 2.37 -9.70
N GLY A 103 5.26 1.81 -10.65
CA GLY A 103 5.44 2.08 -12.10
C GLY A 103 6.68 1.42 -12.73
N TYR A 104 7.72 1.18 -11.94
CA TYR A 104 8.96 0.48 -12.29
C TYR A 104 8.76 -1.04 -12.35
N ASP A 105 9.44 -1.74 -13.27
CA ASP A 105 9.39 -3.21 -13.37
C ASP A 105 10.04 -3.88 -12.15
N THR A 106 11.04 -3.25 -11.53
CA THR A 106 11.75 -3.79 -10.36
C THR A 106 12.18 -2.68 -9.40
N PRO A 107 11.25 -2.10 -8.61
CA PRO A 107 11.62 -1.06 -7.65
C PRO A 107 12.58 -1.58 -6.57
N GLU A 108 13.41 -0.71 -6.01
CA GLU A 108 14.08 -1.00 -4.75
C GLU A 108 13.01 -1.26 -3.68
N ALA A 109 13.06 -2.39 -2.99
CA ALA A 109 12.16 -2.66 -1.87
C ALA A 109 12.88 -3.56 -0.86
N ILE A 110 13.56 -2.95 0.11
CA ILE A 110 14.38 -3.66 1.10
C ILE A 110 13.86 -3.42 2.52
N ALA A 111 13.80 -4.47 3.33
CA ALA A 111 13.38 -4.40 4.72
C ALA A 111 14.60 -4.41 5.66
N VAL A 112 14.75 -3.36 6.47
CA VAL A 112 15.77 -3.26 7.51
C VAL A 112 15.15 -3.50 8.89
N PRO A 113 15.69 -4.43 9.68
CA PRO A 113 15.25 -4.66 11.06
C PRO A 113 15.26 -3.44 11.97
N VAL A 114 14.18 -3.26 12.73
CA VAL A 114 14.17 -2.37 13.90
C VAL A 114 14.53 -3.21 15.13
N THR A 115 15.66 -2.90 15.77
CA THR A 115 16.16 -3.64 16.94
C THR A 115 15.73 -3.04 18.28
N THR A 116 15.32 -1.77 18.28
CA THR A 116 14.82 -1.05 19.46
C THR A 116 14.00 0.18 19.03
N GLY A 117 13.18 0.70 19.94
CA GLY A 117 12.34 1.88 19.71
C GLY A 117 11.65 2.33 21.01
N ALA A 118 11.01 3.50 20.96
CA ALA A 118 10.17 3.93 22.08
C ALA A 118 8.96 2.99 22.22
N PRO A 119 8.67 2.41 23.40
CA PRO A 119 7.58 1.43 23.57
C PRO A 119 6.23 1.92 23.06
N ASP A 120 5.88 3.18 23.37
CA ASP A 120 4.61 3.77 22.94
C ASP A 120 4.53 3.95 21.41
N TYR A 121 5.67 4.22 20.76
CA TYR A 121 5.72 4.34 19.30
C TYR A 121 5.56 2.98 18.61
N LEU A 122 6.22 1.94 19.14
CA LEU A 122 6.10 0.58 18.61
C LEU A 122 4.68 0.03 18.83
N ALA A 123 4.08 0.30 20.00
CA ALA A 123 2.68 -0.07 20.27
C ALA A 123 1.70 0.65 19.33
N TRP A 124 1.93 1.94 19.04
CA TRP A 124 1.16 2.67 18.04
C TRP A 124 1.33 2.07 16.63
N LEU A 125 2.56 1.73 16.24
CA LEU A 125 2.85 1.09 14.95
C LEU A 125 2.10 -0.25 14.82
N ASP A 126 2.06 -1.05 15.88
CA ASP A 126 1.27 -2.28 15.92
C ASP A 126 -0.24 -2.02 15.78
N ALA A 127 -0.77 -1.04 16.52
CA ALA A 127 -2.19 -0.69 16.47
C ALA A 127 -2.63 -0.15 15.10
N GLU A 128 -1.78 0.66 14.46
CA GLU A 128 -2.10 1.26 13.15
C GLU A 128 -1.91 0.31 11.97
N THR A 129 -1.28 -0.84 12.19
CA THR A 129 -1.10 -1.88 11.18
C THR A 129 -1.79 -3.18 11.54
N ALA A 130 -2.64 -3.19 12.57
CA ALA A 130 -3.47 -4.35 12.88
C ALA A 130 -4.52 -4.56 11.79
N ASP A 131 -4.82 -5.83 11.47
CA ASP A 131 -5.93 -6.17 10.61
C ASP A 131 -7.21 -5.56 11.22
N ALA A 132 -8.01 -4.87 10.40
CA ALA A 132 -9.28 -4.35 10.88
C ALA A 132 -10.16 -5.53 11.33
N PRO A 133 -10.79 -5.48 12.52
CA PRO A 133 -11.73 -6.51 12.91
C PRO A 133 -12.95 -6.46 11.97
N GLY A 134 -13.03 -7.41 11.03
CA GLY A 134 -14.23 -7.70 10.25
C GLY A 134 -14.36 -6.96 8.91
N ALA A 135 -13.63 -7.41 7.89
CA ALA A 135 -14.20 -7.43 6.54
C ALA A 135 -15.06 -8.70 6.41
N THR A 136 -16.28 -8.66 6.94
CA THR A 136 -17.32 -9.64 6.59
C THR A 136 -17.59 -9.52 5.08
N PRO A 137 -17.74 -10.62 4.32
CA PRO A 137 -18.15 -10.53 2.91
C PRO A 137 -19.46 -9.75 2.83
N ALA A 138 -19.51 -8.75 1.97
CA ALA A 138 -20.69 -7.92 1.74
C ALA A 138 -21.93 -8.81 1.50
N GLU A 139 -22.84 -8.85 2.47
CA GLU A 139 -24.21 -9.26 2.20
C GLU A 139 -24.78 -8.30 1.15
N THR A 140 -25.28 -8.88 0.07
CA THR A 140 -25.96 -8.19 -1.03
C THR A 140 -27.19 -7.47 -0.45
N PRO A 141 -27.41 -6.17 -0.74
CA PRO A 141 -28.64 -5.51 -0.32
C PRO A 141 -29.82 -6.19 -1.02
N ALA A 142 -30.73 -6.74 -0.23
CA ALA A 142 -32.04 -7.19 -0.70
C ALA A 142 -32.83 -6.00 -1.26
N GLU A 143 -33.53 -6.24 -2.38
CA GLU A 143 -34.45 -5.32 -3.03
C GLU A 143 -35.41 -4.64 -2.03
N THR A 144 -35.48 -3.32 -2.11
CA THR A 144 -36.52 -2.49 -1.49
C THR A 144 -37.88 -2.82 -2.12
N PRO A 145 -38.92 -3.21 -1.36
CA PRO A 145 -40.27 -3.29 -1.91
C PRO A 145 -40.87 -1.89 -2.07
N ALA A 146 -41.54 -1.68 -3.20
CA ALA A 146 -42.19 -0.45 -3.60
C ALA A 146 -43.27 0.01 -2.59
N GLU A 147 -43.30 1.31 -2.30
CA GLU A 147 -44.39 1.99 -1.59
C GLU A 147 -45.70 1.93 -2.39
N THR A 148 -46.76 1.47 -1.73
CA THR A 148 -48.15 1.57 -2.19
C THR A 148 -48.71 2.93 -1.78
N PRO A 149 -49.35 3.72 -2.67
CA PRO A 149 -49.91 5.01 -2.29
C PRO A 149 -51.16 4.86 -1.42
N ALA A 150 -51.23 5.68 -0.37
CA ALA A 150 -52.34 5.75 0.57
C ALA A 150 -53.63 6.29 -0.06
N GLU A 151 -54.72 5.58 0.21
CA GLU A 151 -56.10 5.89 -0.16
C GLU A 151 -56.66 7.01 0.75
N THR A 152 -57.30 8.02 0.15
CA THR A 152 -57.98 9.12 0.85
C THR A 152 -59.26 8.62 1.53
N PRO A 153 -59.49 8.84 2.84
CA PRO A 153 -60.77 8.49 3.45
C PRO A 153 -61.85 9.52 3.12
N ALA A 154 -62.97 9.03 2.59
CA ALA A 154 -64.24 9.72 2.50
C ALA A 154 -64.96 9.65 3.86
N ASP A 155 -65.36 10.81 4.38
CA ASP A 155 -66.21 10.93 5.56
C ASP A 155 -67.67 10.58 5.20
N ALA A 156 -68.37 10.02 6.17
CA ALA A 156 -69.53 9.15 6.03
C ALA A 156 -70.86 9.94 6.20
N PRO A 157 -72.05 9.29 6.23
CA PRO A 157 -73.33 9.88 5.86
C PRO A 157 -73.99 10.73 6.96
N GLY A 158 -74.94 11.56 6.53
CA GLY A 158 -75.70 12.47 7.40
C GLY A 158 -76.81 11.83 8.24
N THR A 159 -77.39 12.65 9.13
CA THR A 159 -78.83 12.95 9.27
C THR A 159 -79.06 13.68 10.59
N ALA A 160 -79.55 14.92 10.52
CA ALA A 160 -80.65 15.45 11.33
C ALA A 160 -81.18 16.71 10.65
#